data_AF-A0A0F9CAD0-F1
#
_entry.id   AF-A0A0F9CAD0-F1
#
_cell.length_a   1.000
_cell.length_b   1.000
_cell.length_c   1.000
_cell.angle_alpha   90.00
_cell.angle_beta   90.00
_cell.angle_gamma   90.00
#
_symmetry.space_group_name_H-M   'P 1'
#
loop_
_entity.id
_entity.type
_entity.pdbx_description
1 polymer ?
#
loop_
_entity_poly.entity_id
_entity_poly.type
_entity_poly.pdbx_seq_one_letter_code
_entity_poly.pdbx_strand_id
1 'polypeptide(L)'
;TQDRTSLQSKALIVYQDLLKFHYPDADLDALVDVDIERLAFIYEKAVFADKEELYLEVLKNSAENLGQHEVSALYTYKIAELYVQQGNTYDPKSNDENRWKQKEALTLCDSVIAQFPNSRGAKKCEALKSEIIAADLQLKNESIVPVQEDSRLLVNYKNLGGLRLSALSISQKQLNQLNNLYKDSEQREFLQKLAVAKTWEATLIDKEDYQMHSIEILLPGLDNGQYVILATPLIDDTSTFKEDSFAFSPVQVTNMALVSKQLSDAHQFQVIHRRNGHPVSKVKVQLSYLKNHKNDYLKQTLTADTNGIINIPLSKEYRSDITVTIAHENDKATFGPYYIDTRYNLQQTNDDYSCFLITDRSIYRPGQPLYFKGIAVRKSQGQSSILENTQVQVDLKDVNGQTVATQQFITNDYGSFAGEFILPDSGLTGNFSLQVTSTKTAVNGYTSFSVEEYK
;
A
#
# COMPACT_ATOMS: atom_id res chain seq x y z
N THR A 1 20.90 -14.81 -33.65
CA THR A 1 21.80 -15.56 -32.74
C THR A 1 22.39 -16.74 -33.50
N GLN A 2 23.64 -17.14 -33.20
CA GLN A 2 24.24 -18.38 -33.72
C GLN A 2 23.88 -19.61 -32.87
N ASP A 3 23.19 -19.40 -31.74
CA ASP A 3 22.75 -20.45 -30.84
C ASP A 3 21.53 -21.19 -31.40
N ARG A 4 21.76 -22.41 -31.89
CA ARG A 4 20.74 -23.32 -32.46
C ARG A 4 19.79 -23.90 -31.39
N THR A 5 20.07 -23.68 -30.11
CA THR A 5 19.24 -24.16 -28.99
C THR A 5 18.28 -23.10 -28.44
N SER A 6 18.47 -21.82 -28.79
CA SER A 6 17.61 -20.72 -28.35
C SER A 6 16.15 -20.96 -28.72
N LEU A 7 15.30 -21.11 -27.70
CA LEU A 7 13.85 -21.26 -27.87
C LEU A 7 13.23 -20.01 -28.50
N GLN A 8 13.76 -18.81 -28.19
CA GLN A 8 13.30 -17.54 -28.77
C GLN A 8 13.59 -17.47 -30.27
N SER A 9 14.78 -17.92 -30.69
CA SER A 9 15.12 -17.98 -32.11
C SER A 9 14.24 -18.95 -32.87
N LYS A 10 13.92 -20.11 -32.27
CA LYS A 10 13.01 -21.11 -32.88
C LYS A 10 11.58 -20.56 -32.99
N ALA A 11 11.07 -19.90 -31.95
CA ALA A 11 9.76 -19.26 -31.97
C ALA A 11 9.67 -18.19 -33.08
N LEU A 12 10.71 -17.37 -33.25
CA LEU A 12 10.73 -16.35 -34.32
C LEU A 12 10.73 -16.97 -35.72
N ILE A 13 11.42 -18.10 -35.93
CA ILE A 13 11.37 -18.84 -37.20
C ILE A 13 9.95 -19.35 -37.46
N VAL A 14 9.26 -19.87 -36.44
CA VAL A 14 7.86 -20.31 -36.57
C VAL A 14 6.96 -19.16 -37.01
N TYR A 15 7.07 -17.99 -36.37
CA TYR A 15 6.33 -16.80 -36.81
C TYR A 15 6.65 -16.41 -38.26
N GLN A 16 7.92 -16.44 -38.67
CA GLN A 16 8.32 -16.14 -40.05
C GLN A 16 7.74 -17.15 -41.05
N ASP A 17 7.69 -18.42 -40.71
CA ASP A 17 7.12 -19.47 -41.56
C ASP A 17 5.59 -19.34 -41.65
N LEU A 18 4.91 -19.00 -40.55
CA LEU A 18 3.48 -18.68 -40.55
C LEU A 18 3.15 -17.44 -41.40
N LEU A 19 3.96 -16.39 -41.33
CA LEU A 19 3.79 -15.21 -42.18
C LEU A 19 3.94 -15.56 -43.67
N LYS A 20 4.95 -16.35 -44.04
CA LYS A 20 5.12 -16.81 -45.44
C LYS A 20 3.95 -17.67 -45.89
N PHE A 21 3.41 -18.50 -45.00
CA PHE A 21 2.28 -19.37 -45.28
C PHE A 21 1.00 -18.58 -45.56
N HIS A 22 0.73 -17.52 -44.80
CA HIS A 22 -0.46 -16.67 -44.96
C HIS A 22 -0.30 -15.51 -45.94
N TYR A 23 0.93 -15.18 -46.38
CA TYR A 23 1.18 -14.10 -47.33
C TYR A 23 0.37 -14.16 -48.65
N PRO A 24 0.11 -15.33 -49.28
CA PRO A 24 -0.68 -15.41 -50.51
C PRO A 24 -2.20 -15.42 -50.27
N ASP A 25 -2.67 -15.45 -49.02
CA ASP A 25 -4.09 -15.48 -48.70
C ASP A 25 -4.76 -14.16 -49.11
N ALA A 26 -5.95 -14.23 -49.70
CA ALA A 26 -6.72 -13.04 -50.07
C ALA A 26 -7.31 -12.34 -48.84
N ASP A 27 -7.54 -13.09 -47.77
CA ASP A 27 -7.96 -12.60 -46.46
C ASP A 27 -6.72 -12.34 -45.60
N LEU A 28 -6.56 -11.09 -45.18
CA LEU A 28 -5.39 -10.64 -44.44
C LEU A 28 -5.47 -10.89 -42.93
N ASP A 29 -6.62 -11.35 -42.41
CA ASP A 29 -6.83 -11.50 -40.96
C ASP A 29 -5.76 -12.39 -40.30
N ALA A 30 -5.49 -13.57 -40.87
CA ALA A 30 -4.51 -14.50 -40.32
C ALA A 30 -3.08 -13.96 -40.44
N LEU A 31 -2.75 -13.31 -41.55
CA LEU A 31 -1.45 -12.69 -41.76
C LEU A 31 -1.18 -11.59 -40.71
N VAL A 32 -2.17 -10.73 -40.47
CA VAL A 32 -2.07 -9.61 -39.52
C VAL A 32 -2.04 -10.09 -38.08
N ASP A 33 -2.87 -11.07 -37.70
CA ASP A 33 -2.83 -11.63 -36.34
C ASP A 33 -1.45 -12.24 -36.04
N VAL A 34 -0.89 -13.03 -36.96
CA VAL A 34 0.45 -13.60 -36.82
C VAL A 34 1.53 -12.52 -36.76
N ASP A 35 1.43 -11.45 -37.55
CA ASP A 35 2.41 -10.37 -37.51
C ASP A 35 2.38 -9.62 -36.18
N ILE A 36 1.19 -9.27 -35.68
CA ILE A 36 1.04 -8.60 -34.40
C ILE A 36 1.58 -9.47 -33.25
N GLU A 37 1.29 -10.77 -33.23
CA GLU A 37 1.86 -11.68 -32.24
C GLU A 37 3.38 -11.76 -32.33
N ARG A 38 3.94 -11.82 -33.55
CA ARG A 38 5.38 -11.80 -33.79
C ARG A 38 6.01 -10.51 -33.25
N LEU A 39 5.43 -9.35 -33.56
CA LEU A 39 5.95 -8.06 -33.11
C LEU A 39 5.89 -7.94 -31.57
N ALA A 40 4.78 -8.35 -30.96
CA ALA A 40 4.64 -8.37 -29.50
C ALA A 40 5.67 -9.30 -28.84
N PHE A 41 5.89 -10.49 -29.41
CA PHE A 41 6.92 -11.42 -28.93
C PHE A 41 8.33 -10.82 -29.01
N ILE A 42 8.67 -10.15 -30.13
CA ILE A 42 9.96 -9.46 -30.27
C ILE A 42 10.10 -8.37 -29.20
N TYR A 43 9.08 -7.53 -29.02
CA TYR A 43 9.10 -6.44 -28.04
C TYR A 43 9.30 -6.96 -26.60
N GLU A 44 8.59 -8.03 -26.24
CA GLU A 44 8.70 -8.66 -24.92
C GLU A 44 10.12 -9.23 -24.68
N LYS A 45 10.73 -9.86 -25.69
CA LYS A 45 12.04 -10.52 -25.55
C LYS A 45 13.24 -9.63 -25.89
N ALA A 46 13.01 -8.47 -26.48
CA ALA A 46 14.08 -7.53 -26.85
C ALA A 46 14.76 -6.92 -25.62
N VAL A 47 16.10 -6.80 -25.71
CA VAL A 47 16.98 -6.27 -24.66
C VAL A 47 17.75 -5.02 -25.09
N PHE A 48 17.53 -4.54 -26.33
CA PHE A 48 18.12 -3.29 -26.81
C PHE A 48 17.32 -2.08 -26.30
N ALA A 49 17.98 -0.92 -26.20
CA ALA A 49 17.48 0.25 -25.48
C ALA A 49 16.29 0.94 -26.17
N ASP A 50 16.29 0.99 -27.50
CA ASP A 50 15.32 1.66 -28.38
C ASP A 50 14.15 0.76 -28.80
N LYS A 51 13.91 -0.34 -28.08
CA LYS A 51 12.91 -1.35 -28.48
C LYS A 51 11.47 -0.85 -28.55
N GLU A 52 11.09 0.09 -27.70
CA GLU A 52 9.74 0.64 -27.70
C GLU A 52 9.53 1.59 -28.89
N GLU A 53 10.52 2.42 -29.19
CA GLU A 53 10.51 3.33 -30.35
C GLU A 53 10.41 2.53 -31.66
N LEU A 54 11.24 1.51 -31.81
CA LEU A 54 11.22 0.63 -32.98
C LEU A 54 9.92 -0.17 -33.10
N TYR A 55 9.38 -0.67 -31.99
CA TYR A 55 8.08 -1.36 -31.99
C TYR A 55 6.95 -0.43 -32.43
N LEU A 56 6.90 0.79 -31.89
CA LEU A 56 5.93 1.81 -32.27
C LEU A 56 6.06 2.22 -33.74
N GLU A 57 7.28 2.42 -34.24
CA GLU A 57 7.54 2.76 -35.64
C GLU A 57 7.03 1.66 -36.58
N VAL A 58 7.34 0.39 -36.30
CA VAL A 58 6.89 -0.73 -37.13
C VAL A 58 5.36 -0.84 -37.12
N LEU A 59 4.70 -0.69 -35.96
CA LEU A 59 3.24 -0.70 -35.90
C LEU A 59 2.61 0.43 -36.73
N LYS A 60 3.17 1.65 -36.67
CA LYS A 60 2.71 2.79 -37.47
C LYS A 60 2.85 2.51 -38.97
N ASN A 61 4.02 2.04 -39.40
CA ASN A 61 4.27 1.70 -40.79
C ASN A 61 3.32 0.59 -41.27
N SER A 62 3.07 -0.45 -40.47
CA SER A 62 2.12 -1.52 -40.81
C SER A 62 0.67 -1.01 -40.91
N ALA A 63 0.26 -0.14 -40.00
CA ALA A 63 -1.06 0.51 -40.05
C ALA A 63 -1.24 1.36 -41.31
N GLU A 64 -0.24 2.18 -41.65
CA GLU A 64 -0.27 3.06 -42.83
C GLU A 64 -0.28 2.28 -44.15
N ASN A 65 0.57 1.26 -44.27
CA ASN A 65 0.65 0.41 -45.47
C ASN A 65 -0.68 -0.29 -45.79
N LEU A 66 -1.48 -0.60 -44.77
CA LEU A 66 -2.79 -1.23 -44.90
C LEU A 66 -3.95 -0.25 -44.64
N GLY A 67 -3.70 1.07 -44.62
CA GLY A 67 -4.64 2.06 -44.08
C GLY A 67 -6.00 2.19 -44.80
N GLN A 68 -6.17 1.55 -45.96
CA GLN A 68 -7.47 1.44 -46.66
C GLN A 68 -8.24 0.14 -46.34
N HIS A 69 -7.59 -0.83 -45.69
CA HIS A 69 -8.16 -2.11 -45.31
C HIS A 69 -8.45 -2.13 -43.81
N GLU A 70 -9.59 -2.70 -43.42
CA GLU A 70 -10.03 -2.72 -42.02
C GLU A 70 -9.10 -3.47 -41.05
N VAL A 71 -8.22 -4.36 -41.54
CA VAL A 71 -7.26 -5.08 -40.69
C VAL A 71 -6.16 -4.15 -40.15
N SER A 72 -5.92 -3.01 -40.81
CA SER A 72 -5.00 -1.98 -40.31
C SER A 72 -5.41 -1.46 -38.92
N ALA A 73 -6.70 -1.50 -38.62
CA ALA A 73 -7.26 -1.12 -37.33
C ALA A 73 -6.65 -1.91 -36.15
N LEU A 74 -6.19 -3.15 -36.38
CA LEU A 74 -5.55 -3.96 -35.34
C LEU A 74 -4.16 -3.42 -34.96
N TYR A 75 -3.38 -2.92 -35.93
CA TYR A 75 -2.11 -2.24 -35.64
C TYR A 75 -2.34 -0.91 -34.92
N THR A 76 -3.30 -0.11 -35.37
CA THR A 76 -3.65 1.16 -34.71
C THR A 76 -4.13 0.95 -33.27
N TYR A 77 -4.91 -0.11 -33.03
CA TYR A 77 -5.28 -0.53 -31.68
C TYR A 77 -4.04 -0.86 -30.83
N LYS A 78 -3.04 -1.57 -31.38
CA LYS A 78 -1.79 -1.87 -30.66
C LYS A 78 -0.96 -0.62 -30.35
N ILE A 79 -1.01 0.40 -31.20
CA ILE A 79 -0.42 1.72 -30.90
C ILE A 79 -1.16 2.37 -29.73
N ALA A 80 -2.51 2.37 -29.75
CA ALA A 80 -3.31 2.92 -28.66
C ALA A 80 -3.08 2.18 -27.33
N GLU A 81 -2.97 0.85 -27.36
CA GLU A 81 -2.63 0.02 -26.19
C GLU A 81 -1.26 0.39 -25.61
N LEU A 82 -0.24 0.58 -26.47
CA LEU A 82 1.09 1.03 -26.04
C LEU A 82 1.04 2.43 -25.42
N TYR A 83 0.28 3.36 -26.00
CA TYR A 83 0.10 4.69 -25.41
C TYR A 83 -0.60 4.63 -24.05
N VAL A 84 -1.56 3.74 -23.83
CA VAL A 84 -2.11 3.52 -22.48
C VAL A 84 -1.05 3.00 -21.52
N GLN A 85 -0.21 2.06 -21.94
CA GLN A 85 0.90 1.55 -21.11
C GLN A 85 1.88 2.67 -20.73
N GLN A 86 2.28 3.51 -21.70
CA GLN A 86 3.10 4.69 -21.46
C GLN A 86 2.40 5.67 -20.51
N GLY A 87 1.11 5.95 -20.75
CA GLY A 87 0.29 6.82 -19.92
C GLY A 87 0.22 6.37 -18.47
N ASN A 88 0.18 5.06 -18.21
CA ASN A 88 0.19 4.49 -16.86
C ASN A 88 1.53 4.67 -16.10
N THR A 89 2.60 5.08 -16.79
CA THR A 89 3.89 5.44 -16.16
C THR A 89 4.01 6.93 -15.83
N TYR A 90 2.99 7.73 -16.13
CA TYR A 90 2.94 9.15 -15.76
C TYR A 90 3.01 9.29 -14.24
N ASP A 91 3.92 10.13 -13.79
CA ASP A 91 4.01 10.55 -12.39
C ASP A 91 4.20 12.07 -12.36
N PRO A 92 3.30 12.83 -11.73
CA PRO A 92 3.33 14.30 -11.76
C PRO A 92 4.59 14.91 -11.12
N LYS A 93 5.41 14.14 -10.39
CA LYS A 93 6.62 14.63 -9.70
C LYS A 93 7.91 14.21 -10.41
N SER A 94 7.91 13.07 -11.08
CA SER A 94 9.12 12.42 -11.60
C SER A 94 9.08 12.13 -13.10
N ASN A 95 7.91 12.08 -13.74
CA ASN A 95 7.75 11.77 -15.15
C ASN A 95 6.51 12.43 -15.78
N ASP A 96 6.66 13.65 -16.29
CA ASP A 96 5.58 14.42 -16.95
C ASP A 96 5.42 14.09 -18.45
N GLU A 97 6.41 13.44 -19.07
CA GLU A 97 6.44 13.21 -20.53
C GLU A 97 5.22 12.43 -21.04
N ASN A 98 4.75 11.46 -20.26
CA ASN A 98 3.66 10.55 -20.65
C ASN A 98 2.26 11.02 -20.25
N ARG A 99 2.11 12.24 -19.73
CA ARG A 99 0.84 12.76 -19.22
C ARG A 99 -0.33 12.60 -20.20
N TRP A 100 -0.10 12.94 -21.47
CA TRP A 100 -1.16 13.00 -22.49
C TRP A 100 -1.40 11.71 -23.25
N LYS A 101 -0.65 10.64 -22.97
CA LYS A 101 -0.69 9.41 -23.77
C LYS A 101 -2.04 8.71 -23.77
N GLN A 102 -2.80 8.78 -22.67
CA GLN A 102 -4.18 8.23 -22.66
C GLN A 102 -5.11 9.01 -23.61
N LYS A 103 -4.96 10.34 -23.72
CA LYS A 103 -5.73 11.18 -24.66
C LYS A 103 -5.35 10.90 -26.12
N GLU A 104 -4.06 10.68 -26.38
CA GLU A 104 -3.58 10.25 -27.70
C GLU A 104 -4.17 8.88 -28.08
N ALA A 105 -4.18 7.92 -27.15
CA ALA A 105 -4.79 6.60 -27.35
C ALA A 105 -6.29 6.70 -27.70
N LEU A 106 -7.03 7.55 -26.99
CA LEU A 106 -8.45 7.82 -27.30
C LEU A 106 -8.64 8.37 -28.71
N THR A 107 -7.80 9.31 -29.13
CA THR A 107 -7.86 9.91 -30.47
C THR A 107 -7.68 8.85 -31.56
N LEU A 108 -6.76 7.90 -31.35
CA LEU A 108 -6.55 6.77 -32.26
C LEU A 108 -7.76 5.83 -32.28
N CYS A 109 -8.30 5.47 -31.11
CA CYS A 109 -9.48 4.63 -31.00
C CYS A 109 -10.68 5.26 -31.73
N ASP A 110 -10.92 6.55 -31.53
CA ASP A 110 -12.02 7.28 -32.18
C ASP A 110 -11.88 7.30 -33.70
N SER A 111 -10.65 7.50 -34.21
CA SER A 111 -10.36 7.42 -35.64
C SER A 111 -10.67 6.04 -36.21
N VAL A 112 -10.25 4.97 -35.52
CA VAL A 112 -10.49 3.58 -35.96
C VAL A 112 -11.98 3.26 -35.98
N ILE A 113 -12.72 3.63 -34.92
CA ILE A 113 -14.16 3.38 -34.81
C ILE A 113 -14.92 4.11 -35.92
N ALA A 114 -14.54 5.35 -36.23
CA ALA A 114 -15.17 6.12 -37.30
C ALA A 114 -14.86 5.55 -38.70
N GLN A 115 -13.63 5.11 -38.94
CA GLN A 115 -13.19 4.64 -40.26
C GLN A 115 -13.63 3.20 -40.55
N PHE A 116 -13.58 2.30 -39.56
CA PHE A 116 -13.82 0.86 -39.71
C PHE A 116 -14.80 0.31 -38.65
N PRO A 117 -16.03 0.82 -38.55
CA PRO A 117 -16.93 0.60 -37.40
C PRO A 117 -17.26 -0.86 -37.10
N ASN A 118 -17.24 -1.75 -38.10
CA ASN A 118 -17.59 -3.17 -37.92
C ASN A 118 -16.36 -4.09 -37.73
N SER A 119 -15.16 -3.54 -37.81
CA SER A 119 -13.91 -4.31 -37.77
C SER A 119 -13.60 -4.87 -36.38
N ARG A 120 -12.75 -5.90 -36.33
CA ARG A 120 -12.19 -6.40 -35.06
C ARG A 120 -11.42 -5.33 -34.29
N GLY A 121 -10.69 -4.47 -35.01
CA GLY A 121 -9.95 -3.36 -34.41
C GLY A 121 -10.86 -2.33 -33.76
N ALA A 122 -11.97 -1.95 -34.41
CA ALA A 122 -12.96 -1.04 -33.82
C ALA A 122 -13.55 -1.59 -32.51
N LYS A 123 -13.95 -2.86 -32.47
CA LYS A 123 -14.45 -3.49 -31.22
C LYS A 123 -13.43 -3.46 -30.08
N LYS A 124 -12.15 -3.65 -30.40
CA LYS A 124 -11.05 -3.54 -29.43
C LYS A 124 -10.83 -2.09 -28.98
N CYS A 125 -10.90 -1.13 -29.91
CA CYS A 125 -10.83 0.30 -29.62
C CYS A 125 -12.01 0.78 -28.77
N GLU A 126 -13.23 0.26 -28.98
CA GLU A 126 -14.41 0.56 -28.13
C GLU A 126 -14.20 0.08 -26.69
N ALA A 127 -13.65 -1.12 -26.51
CA ALA A 127 -13.30 -1.66 -25.20
C ALA A 127 -12.22 -0.79 -24.53
N LEU A 128 -11.12 -0.51 -25.21
CA LEU A 128 -10.03 0.33 -24.69
C LEU A 128 -10.49 1.76 -24.38
N LYS A 129 -11.31 2.35 -25.24
CA LYS A 129 -11.93 3.66 -24.99
C LYS A 129 -12.76 3.63 -23.71
N SER A 130 -13.58 2.59 -23.52
CA SER A 130 -14.39 2.42 -22.32
C SER A 130 -13.55 2.33 -21.05
N GLU A 131 -12.37 1.71 -21.11
CA GLU A 131 -11.40 1.65 -20.00
C GLU A 131 -10.77 3.03 -19.71
N ILE A 132 -10.35 3.77 -20.74
CA ILE A 132 -9.71 5.08 -20.56
C ILE A 132 -10.69 6.10 -19.98
N ILE A 133 -11.94 6.12 -20.47
CA ILE A 133 -12.95 7.07 -19.99
C ILE A 133 -13.63 6.63 -18.69
N ALA A 134 -13.41 5.38 -18.24
CA ALA A 134 -13.97 4.90 -16.98
C ALA A 134 -13.55 5.83 -15.84
N ALA A 135 -14.54 6.28 -15.08
CA ALA A 135 -14.32 7.04 -13.88
C ALA A 135 -13.84 6.12 -12.76
N ASP A 136 -12.90 6.61 -11.96
CA ASP A 136 -12.43 5.94 -10.74
C ASP A 136 -12.56 6.90 -9.57
N LEU A 137 -12.96 6.40 -8.41
CA LEU A 137 -13.14 7.19 -7.20
C LEU A 137 -12.75 6.38 -5.98
N GLN A 138 -11.84 6.91 -5.17
CA GLN A 138 -11.44 6.32 -3.91
C GLN A 138 -11.29 7.41 -2.85
N LEU A 139 -11.69 7.07 -1.62
CA LEU A 139 -11.60 7.95 -0.47
C LEU A 139 -10.59 7.40 0.53
N LYS A 140 -9.85 8.30 1.16
CA LYS A 140 -9.00 7.99 2.32
C LYS A 140 -9.06 9.12 3.33
N ASN A 141 -9.34 8.79 4.58
CA ASN A 141 -9.39 9.70 5.71
C ASN A 141 -8.76 9.05 6.94
N GLU A 142 -8.53 9.85 7.98
CA GLU A 142 -8.23 9.32 9.29
C GLU A 142 -9.42 8.50 9.81
N SER A 143 -9.15 7.35 10.43
CA SER A 143 -10.19 6.48 10.97
C SER A 143 -10.87 7.09 12.21
N ILE A 144 -10.21 8.02 12.90
CA ILE A 144 -10.75 8.72 14.06
C ILE A 144 -10.39 10.20 13.99
N VAL A 145 -11.39 11.08 13.99
CA VAL A 145 -11.23 12.55 13.95
C VAL A 145 -11.82 13.22 15.21
N PRO A 146 -11.37 14.43 15.58
CA PRO A 146 -11.92 15.17 16.72
C PRO A 146 -13.38 15.65 16.49
N VAL A 147 -14.09 15.89 17.59
CA VAL A 147 -15.49 16.36 17.55
C VAL A 147 -15.55 17.84 17.12
N GLN A 148 -16.42 18.14 16.16
CA GLN A 148 -16.69 19.49 15.65
C GLN A 148 -15.47 20.19 15.02
N GLU A 149 -14.58 19.40 14.41
CA GLU A 149 -13.37 19.94 13.77
C GLU A 149 -13.21 19.47 12.33
N ASP A 150 -12.77 20.40 11.51
CA ASP A 150 -12.46 20.15 10.13
C ASP A 150 -11.26 19.21 10.02
N SER A 151 -11.38 18.23 9.13
CA SER A 151 -10.36 17.23 8.83
C SER A 151 -10.14 17.14 7.32
N ARG A 152 -9.12 16.40 6.92
CA ARG A 152 -8.79 16.20 5.50
C ARG A 152 -9.35 14.88 5.01
N LEU A 153 -9.89 14.90 3.80
CA LEU A 153 -10.31 13.73 3.05
C LEU A 153 -9.50 13.69 1.75
N LEU A 154 -8.62 12.70 1.62
CA LEU A 154 -7.90 12.45 0.38
C LEU A 154 -8.84 11.75 -0.61
N VAL A 155 -8.98 12.34 -1.79
CA VAL A 155 -9.75 11.79 -2.90
C VAL A 155 -8.77 11.43 -4.00
N ASN A 156 -8.72 10.14 -4.37
CA ASN A 156 -8.09 9.71 -5.61
C ASN A 156 -9.19 9.55 -6.65
N TYR A 157 -9.03 10.16 -7.82
CA TYR A 157 -10.08 10.23 -8.81
C TYR A 157 -9.54 10.26 -10.24
N LYS A 158 -10.39 9.84 -11.17
CA LYS A 158 -10.17 9.99 -12.62
C LYS A 158 -11.48 10.34 -13.31
N ASN A 159 -11.41 11.25 -14.28
CA ASN A 159 -12.53 11.70 -15.11
C ASN A 159 -13.74 12.18 -14.29
N LEU A 160 -13.49 12.98 -13.23
CA LEU A 160 -14.51 13.48 -12.30
C LEU A 160 -14.34 14.98 -12.05
N GLY A 161 -15.41 15.76 -12.24
CA GLY A 161 -15.42 17.21 -12.01
C GLY A 161 -15.94 17.64 -10.63
N GLY A 162 -16.61 16.76 -9.89
CA GLY A 162 -17.13 17.09 -8.57
C GLY A 162 -17.82 15.93 -7.86
N LEU A 163 -17.97 16.06 -6.54
CA LEU A 163 -18.55 15.05 -5.66
C LEU A 163 -19.63 15.66 -4.78
N ARG A 164 -20.72 14.91 -4.61
CA ARG A 164 -21.64 15.07 -3.48
C ARG A 164 -21.21 14.12 -2.37
N LEU A 165 -21.02 14.66 -1.18
CA LEU A 165 -20.60 13.91 0.00
C LEU A 165 -21.70 13.91 1.06
N SER A 166 -21.80 12.80 1.78
CA SER A 166 -22.71 12.63 2.90
C SER A 166 -22.03 11.90 4.05
N ALA A 167 -22.16 12.43 5.27
CA ALA A 167 -21.85 11.70 6.49
C ALA A 167 -23.09 10.90 6.90
N LEU A 168 -23.02 9.58 6.75
CA LEU A 168 -24.10 8.65 7.07
C LEU A 168 -23.87 8.07 8.46
N SER A 169 -24.80 8.30 9.38
CA SER A 169 -24.73 7.73 10.73
C SER A 169 -24.78 6.20 10.68
N ILE A 170 -23.85 5.54 11.36
CA ILE A 170 -23.76 4.08 11.39
C ILE A 170 -23.50 3.56 12.80
N SER A 171 -24.09 2.43 13.16
CA SER A 171 -23.71 1.70 14.38
C SER A 171 -22.57 0.72 14.13
N GLN A 172 -21.80 0.35 15.16
CA GLN A 172 -20.74 -0.65 15.03
C GLN A 172 -21.25 -1.99 14.44
N LYS A 173 -22.48 -2.41 14.78
CA LYS A 173 -23.10 -3.61 14.22
C LYS A 173 -23.34 -3.47 12.72
N GLN A 174 -23.86 -2.32 12.28
CA GLN A 174 -24.07 -2.02 10.87
C GLN A 174 -22.75 -1.90 10.11
N LEU A 175 -21.72 -1.29 10.71
CA LEU A 175 -20.38 -1.20 10.11
C LEU A 175 -19.79 -2.60 9.88
N ASN A 176 -19.92 -3.50 10.86
CA ASN A 176 -19.49 -4.89 10.69
C ASN A 176 -20.30 -5.62 9.60
N GLN A 177 -21.60 -5.32 9.45
CA GLN A 177 -22.41 -5.87 8.36
C GLN A 177 -21.94 -5.36 7.00
N LEU A 178 -21.72 -4.04 6.87
CA LEU A 178 -21.22 -3.41 5.66
C LEU A 178 -19.87 -3.99 5.23
N ASN A 179 -18.95 -4.18 6.17
CA ASN A 179 -17.62 -4.77 5.90
C ASN A 179 -17.66 -6.21 5.39
N ASN A 180 -18.77 -6.93 5.60
CA ASN A 180 -18.96 -8.31 5.11
C ASN A 180 -19.64 -8.35 3.73
N LEU A 181 -20.07 -7.21 3.18
CA LEU A 181 -20.66 -7.13 1.84
C LEU A 181 -19.55 -6.98 0.80
N TYR A 182 -19.57 -7.84 -0.22
CA TYR A 182 -18.55 -7.85 -1.28
C TYR A 182 -19.02 -7.19 -2.58
N LYS A 183 -20.34 -7.13 -2.82
CA LYS A 183 -20.88 -6.56 -4.07
C LYS A 183 -21.22 -5.10 -3.88
N ASP A 184 -20.75 -4.26 -4.81
CA ASP A 184 -21.01 -2.83 -4.84
C ASP A 184 -22.51 -2.51 -4.80
N SER A 185 -23.35 -3.28 -5.50
CA SER A 185 -24.79 -3.09 -5.49
C SER A 185 -25.42 -3.30 -4.09
N GLU A 186 -24.95 -4.31 -3.35
CA GLU A 186 -25.44 -4.62 -2.00
C GLU A 186 -24.95 -3.58 -0.99
N GLN A 187 -23.68 -3.13 -1.12
CA GLN A 187 -23.12 -2.04 -0.32
C GLN A 187 -23.89 -0.74 -0.55
N ARG A 188 -24.18 -0.40 -1.81
CA ARG A 188 -24.95 0.80 -2.18
C ARG A 188 -26.33 0.79 -1.55
N GLU A 189 -27.08 -0.31 -1.70
CA GLU A 189 -28.41 -0.46 -1.11
C GLU A 189 -28.37 -0.35 0.42
N PHE A 190 -27.32 -0.87 1.05
CA PHE A 190 -27.10 -0.74 2.49
C PHE A 190 -26.88 0.72 2.90
N LEU A 191 -25.97 1.42 2.21
CA LEU A 191 -25.60 2.80 2.52
C LEU A 191 -26.78 3.77 2.33
N GLN A 192 -27.60 3.58 1.29
CA GLN A 192 -28.79 4.40 1.02
C GLN A 192 -29.86 4.32 2.13
N LYS A 193 -29.83 3.27 2.97
CA LYS A 193 -30.75 3.11 4.11
C LYS A 193 -30.28 3.79 5.39
N LEU A 194 -29.04 4.28 5.43
CA LEU A 194 -28.48 4.93 6.61
C LEU A 194 -29.00 6.37 6.75
N ALA A 195 -29.10 6.86 7.98
CA ALA A 195 -29.53 8.22 8.26
C ALA A 195 -28.44 9.22 7.90
N VAL A 196 -28.79 10.23 7.11
CA VAL A 196 -27.87 11.31 6.72
C VAL A 196 -27.73 12.31 7.87
N ALA A 197 -26.51 12.50 8.37
CA ALA A 197 -26.22 13.48 9.41
C ALA A 197 -25.80 14.85 8.83
N LYS A 198 -25.06 14.84 7.72
CA LYS A 198 -24.57 16.05 7.05
C LYS A 198 -24.31 15.78 5.57
N THR A 199 -24.53 16.78 4.73
CA THR A 199 -24.21 16.75 3.30
C THR A 199 -23.40 17.97 2.91
N TRP A 200 -22.50 17.80 1.93
CA TRP A 200 -21.75 18.89 1.32
C TRP A 200 -21.30 18.48 -0.08
N GLU A 201 -20.75 19.43 -0.83
CA GLU A 201 -20.23 19.19 -2.18
C GLU A 201 -18.77 19.62 -2.23
N ALA A 202 -18.00 19.00 -3.13
CA ALA A 202 -16.60 19.34 -3.38
C ALA A 202 -16.33 19.34 -4.88
N THR A 203 -15.71 20.40 -5.37
CA THR A 203 -15.24 20.49 -6.76
C THR A 203 -13.92 19.74 -6.90
N LEU A 204 -13.80 18.98 -7.99
CA LEU A 204 -12.58 18.31 -8.39
C LEU A 204 -12.00 19.01 -9.62
N ILE A 205 -10.71 18.79 -9.88
CA ILE A 205 -10.03 19.39 -11.03
C ILE A 205 -9.87 18.30 -12.09
N ASP A 206 -10.71 18.32 -13.12
CA ASP A 206 -10.49 17.49 -14.30
C ASP A 206 -9.52 18.21 -15.25
N LYS A 207 -8.41 17.55 -15.55
CA LYS A 207 -7.37 18.06 -16.46
C LYS A 207 -7.55 17.53 -17.89
N GLU A 208 -8.55 16.68 -18.12
CA GLU A 208 -8.83 16.02 -19.40
C GLU A 208 -7.63 15.27 -19.98
N ASP A 209 -6.74 14.78 -19.11
CA ASP A 209 -5.58 13.95 -19.46
C ASP A 209 -5.86 12.46 -19.21
N TYR A 210 -7.04 12.13 -18.69
CA TYR A 210 -7.49 10.77 -18.36
C TYR A 210 -6.56 10.02 -17.39
N GLN A 211 -5.76 10.76 -16.64
CA GLN A 211 -4.88 10.21 -15.62
C GLN A 211 -5.58 10.15 -14.25
N MET A 212 -5.07 9.29 -13.36
CA MET A 212 -5.43 9.34 -11.95
C MET A 212 -4.82 10.58 -11.30
N HIS A 213 -5.65 11.36 -10.59
CA HIS A 213 -5.23 12.50 -9.79
C HIS A 213 -5.63 12.31 -8.33
N SER A 214 -4.99 13.05 -7.44
CA SER A 214 -5.29 13.04 -6.02
C SER A 214 -5.39 14.47 -5.47
N ILE A 215 -6.40 14.74 -4.65
CA ILE A 215 -6.58 16.02 -3.97
C ILE A 215 -7.10 15.82 -2.54
N GLU A 216 -6.68 16.69 -1.61
CA GLU A 216 -7.29 16.77 -0.28
C GLU A 216 -8.47 17.74 -0.32
N ILE A 217 -9.65 17.26 0.05
CA ILE A 217 -10.86 18.08 0.24
C ILE A 217 -11.23 18.15 1.72
N LEU A 218 -12.11 19.08 2.06
CA LEU A 218 -12.59 19.27 3.42
C LEU A 218 -13.54 18.14 3.84
N LEU A 219 -13.24 17.51 4.97
CA LEU A 219 -14.20 16.78 5.79
C LEU A 219 -14.68 17.74 6.88
N PRO A 220 -15.91 18.27 6.81
CA PRO A 220 -16.35 19.28 7.76
C PRO A 220 -16.53 18.66 9.15
N GLY A 221 -16.37 19.46 10.21
CA GLY A 221 -16.65 19.02 11.57
C GLY A 221 -18.01 18.32 11.74
N LEU A 222 -18.01 17.24 12.53
CA LEU A 222 -19.16 16.38 12.84
C LEU A 222 -19.35 16.25 14.36
N ASP A 223 -20.56 15.90 14.78
CA ASP A 223 -20.82 15.53 16.17
C ASP A 223 -20.17 14.20 16.54
N ASN A 224 -20.08 13.91 17.84
CA ASN A 224 -19.59 12.62 18.31
C ASN A 224 -20.43 11.47 17.74
N GLY A 225 -19.76 10.45 17.20
CA GLY A 225 -20.45 9.29 16.65
C GLY A 225 -19.59 8.45 15.72
N GLN A 226 -20.23 7.50 15.05
CA GLN A 226 -19.65 6.74 13.96
C GLN A 226 -20.41 7.07 12.67
N TYR A 227 -19.65 7.32 11.61
CA TYR A 227 -20.18 7.67 10.31
C TYR A 227 -19.50 6.85 9.21
N VAL A 228 -20.19 6.74 8.08
CA VAL A 228 -19.58 6.44 6.80
C VAL A 228 -19.66 7.69 5.94
N ILE A 229 -18.52 8.15 5.45
CA ILE A 229 -18.47 9.23 4.47
C ILE A 229 -18.71 8.61 3.12
N LEU A 230 -19.86 8.89 2.50
CA LEU A 230 -20.22 8.45 1.17
C LEU A 230 -19.96 9.60 0.18
N ALA A 231 -19.24 9.31 -0.90
CA ALA A 231 -19.09 10.20 -2.04
C ALA A 231 -19.75 9.60 -3.27
N THR A 232 -20.52 10.42 -3.98
CA THR A 232 -21.11 10.12 -5.28
C THR A 232 -20.75 11.24 -6.26
N PRO A 233 -20.47 10.95 -7.53
CA PRO A 233 -20.24 12.00 -8.54
C PRO A 233 -21.38 13.01 -8.61
N LEU A 234 -21.06 14.29 -8.81
CA LEU A 234 -22.04 15.26 -9.28
C LEU A 234 -22.28 14.99 -10.76
N ILE A 235 -23.51 14.62 -11.12
CA ILE A 235 -23.90 14.37 -12.52
C ILE A 235 -24.31 15.70 -13.14
N ASP A 236 -23.67 16.05 -14.25
CA ASP A 236 -24.06 17.12 -15.16
C ASP A 236 -24.44 16.55 -16.55
N ASP A 237 -24.98 17.39 -17.43
CA ASP A 237 -25.42 16.99 -18.77
C ASP A 237 -24.28 16.47 -19.67
N THR A 238 -23.01 16.64 -19.27
CA THR A 238 -21.81 16.20 -19.99
C THR A 238 -21.17 14.93 -19.40
N SER A 239 -21.75 14.40 -18.34
CA SER A 239 -21.18 13.32 -17.55
C SER A 239 -21.25 11.95 -18.24
N THR A 240 -20.10 11.31 -18.45
CA THR A 240 -20.00 9.94 -18.97
C THR A 240 -20.15 8.86 -17.89
N PHE A 241 -20.65 9.21 -16.70
CA PHE A 241 -20.75 8.29 -15.56
C PHE A 241 -21.82 7.21 -15.77
N LYS A 242 -21.55 6.02 -15.21
CA LYS A 242 -22.64 5.15 -14.76
C LYS A 242 -23.24 5.79 -13.51
N GLU A 243 -24.56 5.91 -13.45
CA GLU A 243 -25.36 6.42 -12.31
C GLU A 243 -25.03 5.75 -10.96
N ASP A 244 -24.31 4.63 -10.99
CA ASP A 244 -24.05 3.77 -9.85
C ASP A 244 -22.67 3.93 -9.20
N SER A 245 -21.77 4.78 -9.71
CA SER A 245 -20.43 4.93 -9.10
C SER A 245 -20.49 5.63 -7.74
N PHE A 246 -19.76 5.09 -6.75
CA PHE A 246 -19.65 5.65 -5.41
C PHE A 246 -18.34 5.19 -4.76
N ALA A 247 -17.91 5.92 -3.74
CA ALA A 247 -16.88 5.48 -2.81
C ALA A 247 -17.29 5.83 -1.40
N PHE A 248 -16.83 5.06 -0.42
CA PHE A 248 -17.12 5.35 0.96
C PHE A 248 -15.94 5.06 1.88
N SER A 249 -15.89 5.77 3.00
CA SER A 249 -14.89 5.52 4.04
C SER A 249 -15.46 5.71 5.44
N PRO A 250 -15.33 4.74 6.36
CA PRO A 250 -15.79 4.88 7.74
C PRO A 250 -14.94 5.88 8.54
N VAL A 251 -15.57 6.55 9.50
CA VAL A 251 -14.91 7.47 10.43
C VAL A 251 -15.60 7.44 11.79
N GLN A 252 -14.80 7.44 12.85
CA GLN A 252 -15.28 7.71 14.20
C GLN A 252 -14.93 9.14 14.61
N VAL A 253 -15.88 9.85 15.19
CA VAL A 253 -15.70 11.24 15.63
C VAL A 253 -15.70 11.27 17.15
N THR A 254 -14.55 11.51 17.78
CA THR A 254 -14.41 11.47 19.25
C THR A 254 -13.15 12.22 19.71
N ASN A 255 -13.26 12.88 20.86
CA ASN A 255 -12.14 13.53 21.52
C ASN A 255 -11.34 12.56 22.41
N MET A 256 -11.76 11.30 22.53
CA MET A 256 -11.04 10.27 23.25
C MET A 256 -10.00 9.55 22.36
N ALA A 257 -8.90 9.14 22.99
CA ALA A 257 -7.93 8.19 22.46
C ALA A 257 -7.66 7.10 23.50
N LEU A 258 -7.33 5.90 23.02
CA LEU A 258 -7.02 4.75 23.86
C LEU A 258 -5.58 4.31 23.60
N VAL A 259 -4.75 4.37 24.63
CA VAL A 259 -3.39 3.81 24.59
C VAL A 259 -3.44 2.41 25.16
N SER A 260 -2.82 1.45 24.47
CA SER A 260 -2.74 0.04 24.88
C SER A 260 -1.29 -0.33 25.14
N LYS A 261 -1.03 -1.02 26.26
CA LYS A 261 0.31 -1.46 26.66
C LYS A 261 0.25 -2.84 27.31
N GLN A 262 1.04 -3.77 26.80
CA GLN A 262 1.29 -5.05 27.46
C GLN A 262 2.34 -4.86 28.57
N LEU A 263 2.04 -5.32 29.78
CA LEU A 263 2.96 -5.44 30.92
C LEU A 263 3.28 -6.91 31.18
N SER A 264 4.20 -7.19 32.10
CA SER A 264 4.61 -8.56 32.45
C SER A 264 3.49 -9.41 33.06
N ASP A 265 2.56 -8.77 33.77
CA ASP A 265 1.50 -9.43 34.54
C ASP A 265 0.10 -8.85 34.30
N ALA A 266 -0.01 -7.81 33.48
CA ALA A 266 -1.28 -7.20 33.07
C ALA A 266 -1.23 -6.67 31.63
N HIS A 267 -2.40 -6.44 31.04
CA HIS A 267 -2.57 -5.56 29.91
C HIS A 267 -3.22 -4.26 30.38
N GLN A 268 -2.65 -3.14 29.99
CA GLN A 268 -3.07 -1.82 30.43
C GLN A 268 -3.71 -1.07 29.27
N PHE A 269 -4.87 -0.48 29.54
CA PHE A 269 -5.46 0.55 28.70
C PHE A 269 -5.42 1.89 29.43
N GLN A 270 -5.13 2.97 28.72
CA GLN A 270 -5.24 4.33 29.25
C GLN A 270 -6.12 5.18 28.32
N VAL A 271 -7.17 5.75 28.90
CA VAL A 271 -8.09 6.66 28.22
C VAL A 271 -7.59 8.08 28.40
N ILE A 272 -7.31 8.76 27.29
CA ILE A 272 -6.81 10.13 27.28
C ILE A 272 -7.62 11.00 26.31
N HIS A 273 -7.59 12.30 26.51
CA HIS A 273 -8.09 13.26 25.54
C HIS A 273 -7.10 13.40 24.39
N ARG A 274 -7.55 13.14 23.16
CA ARG A 274 -6.75 13.02 21.94
C ARG A 274 -5.85 14.22 21.66
N ARG A 275 -6.31 15.44 21.99
CA ARG A 275 -5.62 16.68 21.60
C ARG A 275 -4.52 17.10 22.57
N ASN A 276 -4.66 16.79 23.86
CA ASN A 276 -3.79 17.33 24.91
C ASN A 276 -3.21 16.24 25.83
N GLY A 277 -3.53 14.97 25.59
CA GLY A 277 -3.05 13.83 26.35
C GLY A 277 -3.55 13.73 27.79
N HIS A 278 -4.47 14.61 28.22
CA HIS A 278 -4.94 14.61 29.60
C HIS A 278 -5.76 13.35 29.88
N PRO A 279 -5.56 12.69 31.04
CA PRO A 279 -6.36 11.54 31.43
C PRO A 279 -7.87 11.80 31.47
N VAL A 280 -8.65 10.86 30.92
CA VAL A 280 -10.11 10.81 31.13
C VAL A 280 -10.37 9.95 32.36
N SER A 281 -10.43 10.58 33.53
CA SER A 281 -10.50 9.89 34.82
C SER A 281 -11.87 9.26 35.09
N LYS A 282 -11.92 8.16 35.85
CA LYS A 282 -13.16 7.56 36.41
C LYS A 282 -14.22 7.19 35.36
N VAL A 283 -13.84 7.03 34.10
CA VAL A 283 -14.76 6.62 33.03
C VAL A 283 -15.08 5.13 33.10
N LYS A 284 -16.32 4.76 32.76
CA LYS A 284 -16.73 3.37 32.59
C LYS A 284 -16.32 2.89 31.20
N VAL A 285 -15.60 1.77 31.16
CA VAL A 285 -15.13 1.14 29.94
C VAL A 285 -15.71 -0.27 29.86
N GLN A 286 -16.36 -0.55 28.75
CA GLN A 286 -16.93 -1.85 28.45
C GLN A 286 -16.04 -2.59 27.47
N LEU A 287 -15.58 -3.77 27.87
CA LEU A 287 -14.88 -4.72 27.02
C LEU A 287 -15.87 -5.75 26.49
N SER A 288 -15.79 -6.06 25.20
CA SER A 288 -16.41 -7.23 24.58
C SER A 288 -15.31 -8.06 23.96
N TYR A 289 -15.18 -9.35 24.31
CA TYR A 289 -14.04 -10.17 23.88
C TYR A 289 -14.39 -11.66 23.76
N LEU A 290 -13.60 -12.38 22.96
CA LEU A 290 -13.63 -13.85 22.89
C LEU A 290 -12.57 -14.42 23.83
N LYS A 291 -12.88 -15.59 24.41
CA LYS A 291 -11.96 -16.31 25.30
C LYS A 291 -11.46 -17.57 24.63
N ASN A 292 -10.14 -17.70 24.45
CA ASN A 292 -9.48 -18.79 23.73
C ASN A 292 -10.13 -19.05 22.35
N HIS A 293 -10.47 -17.99 21.61
CA HIS A 293 -11.16 -18.05 20.32
C HIS A 293 -12.51 -18.80 20.32
N LYS A 294 -13.15 -18.99 21.47
CA LYS A 294 -14.50 -19.55 21.54
C LYS A 294 -15.53 -18.55 21.00
N ASN A 295 -16.62 -19.05 20.42
CA ASN A 295 -17.59 -18.27 19.65
C ASN A 295 -18.46 -17.27 20.45
N ASP A 296 -18.46 -17.33 21.79
CA ASP A 296 -19.32 -16.46 22.60
C ASP A 296 -18.55 -15.25 23.12
N TYR A 297 -18.99 -14.04 22.73
CA TYR A 297 -18.45 -12.80 23.29
C TYR A 297 -18.85 -12.62 24.75
N LEU A 298 -17.85 -12.46 25.59
CA LEU A 298 -18.00 -12.06 26.98
C LEU A 298 -17.93 -10.55 27.11
N LYS A 299 -18.70 -9.99 28.05
CA LYS A 299 -18.69 -8.56 28.36
C LYS A 299 -18.16 -8.31 29.76
N GLN A 300 -17.31 -7.31 29.92
CA GLN A 300 -16.79 -6.88 31.21
C GLN A 300 -16.79 -5.35 31.29
N THR A 301 -17.34 -4.79 32.36
CA THR A 301 -17.28 -3.35 32.62
C THR A 301 -16.23 -3.06 33.68
N LEU A 302 -15.31 -2.16 33.38
CA LEU A 302 -14.26 -1.68 34.26
C LEU A 302 -14.39 -0.17 34.43
N THR A 303 -13.87 0.37 35.52
CA THR A 303 -13.79 1.82 35.74
C THR A 303 -12.33 2.21 35.73
N ALA A 304 -12.00 3.22 34.93
CA ALA A 304 -10.65 3.79 34.91
C ALA A 304 -10.32 4.48 36.23
N ASP A 305 -9.05 4.47 36.62
CA ASP A 305 -8.59 5.21 37.79
C ASP A 305 -8.53 6.74 37.54
N THR A 306 -7.88 7.48 38.45
CA THR A 306 -7.69 8.93 38.33
C THR A 306 -6.80 9.34 37.16
N ASN A 307 -5.96 8.43 36.67
CA ASN A 307 -5.06 8.63 35.54
C ASN A 307 -5.64 8.05 34.24
N GLY A 308 -6.93 7.70 34.23
CA GLY A 308 -7.60 7.12 33.07
C GLY A 308 -7.15 5.69 32.78
N ILE A 309 -6.50 5.02 33.72
CA ILE A 309 -5.87 3.72 33.52
C ILE A 309 -6.81 2.59 33.94
N ILE A 310 -6.82 1.53 33.14
CA ILE A 310 -7.44 0.24 33.42
C ILE A 310 -6.38 -0.84 33.28
N ASN A 311 -6.15 -1.57 34.37
CA ASN A 311 -5.27 -2.74 34.37
C ASN A 311 -6.12 -4.02 34.31
N ILE A 312 -5.83 -4.86 33.32
CA ILE A 312 -6.45 -6.17 33.13
C ILE A 312 -5.38 -7.22 33.43
N PRO A 313 -5.43 -7.89 34.59
CA PRO A 313 -4.44 -8.91 34.93
C PRO A 313 -4.40 -10.01 33.88
N LEU A 314 -3.19 -10.43 33.48
CA LEU A 314 -3.03 -11.58 32.60
C LEU A 314 -3.49 -12.83 33.34
N SER A 315 -4.29 -13.66 32.66
CA SER A 315 -4.75 -14.94 33.17
C SER A 315 -4.21 -16.08 32.31
N LYS A 316 -4.52 -17.33 32.63
CA LYS A 316 -4.18 -18.48 31.77
C LYS A 316 -4.99 -18.50 30.45
N GLU A 317 -5.83 -17.50 30.22
CA GLU A 317 -6.80 -17.49 29.14
C GLU A 317 -6.49 -16.37 28.18
N TYR A 318 -6.36 -16.72 26.91
CA TYR A 318 -6.14 -15.76 25.85
C TYR A 318 -7.44 -15.01 25.60
N ARG A 319 -7.38 -13.68 25.54
CA ARG A 319 -8.54 -12.87 25.15
C ARG A 319 -8.25 -12.23 23.81
N SER A 320 -9.09 -12.56 22.84
CA SER A 320 -8.96 -12.07 21.47
C SER A 320 -10.15 -11.21 21.07
N ASP A 321 -9.96 -10.45 20.00
CA ASP A 321 -11.02 -9.65 19.39
C ASP A 321 -11.71 -8.71 20.40
N ILE A 322 -10.88 -8.06 21.20
CA ILE A 322 -11.33 -7.21 22.28
C ILE A 322 -11.76 -5.88 21.68
N THR A 323 -13.05 -5.60 21.74
CA THR A 323 -13.63 -4.30 21.46
C THR A 323 -13.80 -3.52 22.76
N VAL A 324 -13.24 -2.32 22.82
CA VAL A 324 -13.31 -1.41 23.96
C VAL A 324 -14.29 -0.29 23.64
N THR A 325 -15.41 -0.22 24.36
CA THR A 325 -16.41 0.86 24.21
C THR A 325 -16.39 1.74 25.44
N ILE A 326 -16.29 3.05 25.21
CA ILE A 326 -16.20 4.07 26.25
C ILE A 326 -17.33 5.05 26.03
N ALA A 327 -18.05 5.38 27.10
CA ALA A 327 -19.05 6.43 27.12
C ALA A 327 -18.75 7.37 28.29
N HIS A 328 -18.50 8.63 28.00
CA HIS A 328 -18.16 9.67 28.96
C HIS A 328 -18.86 10.97 28.58
N GLU A 329 -19.76 11.46 29.44
CA GLU A 329 -20.57 12.66 29.16
C GLU A 329 -21.30 12.53 27.81
N ASN A 330 -20.98 13.39 26.84
CA ASN A 330 -21.56 13.41 25.50
C ASN A 330 -20.66 12.75 24.44
N ASP A 331 -19.58 12.08 24.85
CA ASP A 331 -18.64 11.42 23.97
C ASP A 331 -18.73 9.89 24.13
N LYS A 332 -18.86 9.20 23.00
CA LYS A 332 -18.85 7.75 22.89
C LYS A 332 -17.84 7.34 21.82
N ALA A 333 -17.01 6.35 22.15
CA ALA A 333 -16.02 5.82 21.24
C ALA A 333 -15.89 4.30 21.38
N THR A 334 -15.56 3.67 20.27
CA THR A 334 -15.20 2.25 20.20
C THR A 334 -13.78 2.10 19.64
N PHE A 335 -12.98 1.23 20.25
CA PHE A 335 -11.60 0.97 19.87
C PHE A 335 -11.35 -0.55 19.79
N GLY A 336 -10.41 -0.95 18.93
CA GLY A 336 -10.01 -2.34 18.75
C GLY A 336 -10.04 -2.77 17.28
N PRO A 337 -9.88 -4.08 17.00
CA PRO A 337 -9.72 -5.14 17.99
C PRO A 337 -8.36 -5.11 18.70
N TYR A 338 -8.34 -5.47 19.98
CA TYR A 338 -7.11 -5.74 20.75
C TYR A 338 -7.00 -7.21 21.12
N TYR A 339 -5.81 -7.60 21.56
CA TYR A 339 -5.50 -8.94 22.05
C TYR A 339 -4.80 -8.83 23.40
N ILE A 340 -5.24 -9.64 24.36
CA ILE A 340 -4.60 -9.78 25.67
C ILE A 340 -4.08 -11.20 25.78
N ASP A 341 -2.76 -11.31 25.87
CA ASP A 341 -2.07 -12.59 25.95
C ASP A 341 -2.34 -13.31 27.28
N THR A 342 -2.04 -14.60 27.30
CA THR A 342 -1.98 -15.38 28.52
C THR A 342 -0.80 -14.95 29.40
N ARG A 343 -0.93 -15.23 30.69
CA ARG A 343 0.17 -15.11 31.64
C ARG A 343 1.17 -16.23 31.36
N TYR A 344 2.23 -15.91 30.64
CA TYR A 344 3.39 -16.78 30.57
C TYR A 344 4.16 -16.71 31.89
N ASN A 345 4.24 -17.82 32.61
CA ASN A 345 5.25 -18.02 33.65
C ASN A 345 6.60 -18.21 32.96
N LEU A 346 7.14 -17.16 32.35
CA LEU A 346 8.57 -17.12 32.08
C LEU A 346 9.22 -17.08 33.46
N GLN A 347 9.90 -18.15 33.84
CA GLN A 347 10.88 -18.08 34.92
C GLN A 347 11.86 -16.98 34.52
N GLN A 348 11.65 -15.78 35.05
CA GLN A 348 12.46 -14.60 34.80
C GLN A 348 13.72 -14.73 35.68
N THR A 349 14.52 -15.77 35.41
CA THR A 349 15.76 -16.04 36.15
C THR A 349 17.00 -15.89 35.28
N ASN A 350 16.84 -15.73 33.97
CA ASN A 350 17.97 -15.51 33.09
C ASN A 350 18.13 -14.02 32.84
N ASP A 351 19.31 -13.52 33.18
CA ASP A 351 19.77 -12.21 32.72
C ASP A 351 19.66 -12.14 31.20
N ASP A 352 19.04 -11.08 30.69
CA ASP A 352 19.02 -10.77 29.26
C ASP A 352 20.22 -9.88 28.95
N TYR A 353 21.06 -10.31 28.01
CA TYR A 353 22.24 -9.60 27.58
C TYR A 353 22.01 -9.15 26.14
N SER A 354 21.80 -7.85 25.97
CA SER A 354 21.43 -7.24 24.68
C SER A 354 22.47 -6.19 24.28
N CYS A 355 22.76 -6.08 22.98
CA CYS A 355 23.60 -5.02 22.43
C CYS A 355 22.83 -4.20 21.39
N PHE A 356 22.66 -2.92 21.66
CA PHE A 356 22.08 -1.98 20.70
C PHE A 356 23.15 -1.56 19.71
N LEU A 357 22.93 -1.85 18.43
CA LEU A 357 23.78 -1.41 17.33
C LEU A 357 23.13 -0.24 16.61
N ILE A 358 23.90 0.83 16.43
CA ILE A 358 23.46 2.05 15.76
C ILE A 358 24.45 2.34 14.65
N THR A 359 23.96 2.53 13.44
CA THR A 359 24.75 2.98 12.28
C THR A 359 24.53 4.48 12.07
N ASP A 360 25.49 5.17 11.45
CA ASP A 360 25.36 6.61 11.13
C ASP A 360 24.17 6.88 10.18
N ARG A 361 23.93 5.95 9.24
CA ARG A 361 22.90 6.02 8.21
C ARG A 361 22.17 4.70 8.08
N SER A 362 20.95 4.75 7.54
CA SER A 362 20.15 3.55 7.21
C SER A 362 20.39 3.07 5.76
N ILE A 363 21.11 3.84 4.94
CA ILE A 363 21.43 3.51 3.54
C ILE A 363 22.85 3.95 3.16
N TYR A 364 23.56 3.11 2.40
CA TYR A 364 24.93 3.33 1.92
C TYR A 364 25.06 2.92 0.45
N ARG A 365 26.17 3.32 -0.19
CA ARG A 365 26.59 2.81 -1.51
C ARG A 365 27.71 1.76 -1.35
N PRO A 366 27.88 0.85 -2.32
CA PRO A 366 29.05 -0.05 -2.37
C PRO A 366 30.38 0.71 -2.21
N GLY A 367 31.34 0.12 -1.49
CA GLY A 367 32.64 0.73 -1.20
C GLY A 367 32.65 1.85 -0.15
N GLN A 368 31.50 2.28 0.38
CA GLN A 368 31.46 3.31 1.41
C GLN A 368 31.87 2.76 2.80
N PRO A 369 32.48 3.62 3.65
CA PRO A 369 32.67 3.28 5.05
C PRO A 369 31.33 3.30 5.81
N LEU A 370 31.03 2.20 6.46
CA LEU A 370 29.95 2.03 7.43
C LEU A 370 30.51 2.28 8.84
N TYR A 371 30.07 3.36 9.47
CA TYR A 371 30.37 3.64 10.88
C TYR A 371 29.27 3.12 11.79
N PHE A 372 29.64 2.50 12.91
CA PHE A 372 28.68 2.00 13.88
C PHE A 372 29.13 2.17 15.33
N LYS A 373 28.15 2.19 16.23
CA LYS A 373 28.33 2.16 17.68
C LYS A 373 27.49 1.05 18.28
N GLY A 374 28.09 0.28 19.18
CA GLY A 374 27.43 -0.71 20.01
C GLY A 374 27.30 -0.26 21.46
N ILE A 375 26.19 -0.57 22.11
CA ILE A 375 25.97 -0.38 23.55
C ILE A 375 25.41 -1.68 24.13
N ALA A 376 26.23 -2.37 24.93
CA ALA A 376 25.90 -3.62 25.56
C ALA A 376 25.30 -3.38 26.96
N VAL A 377 24.13 -3.98 27.20
CA VAL A 377 23.39 -3.88 28.45
C VAL A 377 23.01 -5.26 28.96
N ARG A 378 22.95 -5.38 30.28
CA ARG A 378 22.35 -6.50 30.99
C ARG A 378 21.04 -6.04 31.59
N LYS A 379 19.98 -6.82 31.40
CA LYS A 379 18.72 -6.64 32.10
C LYS A 379 18.53 -7.81 33.05
N SER A 380 18.58 -7.51 34.35
CA SER A 380 18.36 -8.48 35.41
C SER A 380 17.19 -8.01 36.27
N GLN A 381 16.20 -8.88 36.49
CA GLN A 381 15.02 -8.57 37.32
C GLN A 381 14.33 -7.24 36.97
N GLY A 382 14.28 -6.89 35.68
CA GLY A 382 13.66 -5.66 35.19
C GLY A 382 14.53 -4.39 35.30
N GLN A 383 15.72 -4.48 35.93
CA GLN A 383 16.68 -3.38 36.03
C GLN A 383 17.77 -3.53 34.96
N SER A 384 18.04 -2.44 34.23
CA SER A 384 19.09 -2.40 33.21
C SER A 384 20.39 -1.87 33.81
N SER A 385 21.51 -2.55 33.52
CA SER A 385 22.87 -2.09 33.80
C SER A 385 23.74 -2.21 32.55
N ILE A 386 24.83 -1.46 32.50
CA ILE A 386 25.79 -1.52 31.40
C ILE A 386 26.74 -2.72 31.54
N LEU A 387 27.21 -3.24 30.41
CA LEU A 387 28.18 -4.34 30.35
C LEU A 387 29.57 -3.80 30.03
N GLU A 388 30.34 -3.45 31.06
CA GLU A 388 31.70 -2.97 30.92
C GLU A 388 32.70 -4.11 30.65
N ASN A 389 33.83 -3.78 30.02
CA ASN A 389 34.98 -4.67 29.80
C ASN A 389 34.64 -6.07 29.25
N THR A 390 33.62 -6.11 28.39
CA THR A 390 33.06 -7.33 27.80
C THR A 390 33.55 -7.48 26.38
N GLN A 391 34.19 -8.60 26.07
CA GLN A 391 34.64 -8.92 24.73
C GLN A 391 33.46 -9.30 23.84
N VAL A 392 33.35 -8.63 22.69
CA VAL A 392 32.30 -8.85 21.68
C VAL A 392 32.91 -9.00 20.29
N GLN A 393 32.21 -9.74 19.43
CA GLN A 393 32.51 -9.87 18.01
C GLN A 393 31.37 -9.24 17.22
N VAL A 394 31.71 -8.44 16.21
CA VAL A 394 30.77 -7.85 15.26
C VAL A 394 31.03 -8.46 13.89
N ASP A 395 30.00 -9.07 13.32
CA ASP A 395 30.01 -9.62 11.98
C ASP A 395 29.20 -8.73 11.04
N LEU A 396 29.81 -8.32 9.93
CA LEU A 396 29.12 -7.73 8.79
C LEU A 396 28.62 -8.86 7.89
N LYS A 397 27.31 -8.86 7.63
CA LYS A 397 26.64 -9.86 6.80
C LYS A 397 26.02 -9.24 5.55
N ASP A 398 26.18 -9.93 4.43
CA ASP A 398 25.57 -9.56 3.16
C ASP A 398 24.07 -9.91 3.11
N VAL A 399 23.45 -9.62 1.96
CA VAL A 399 22.04 -9.94 1.66
C VAL A 399 21.67 -11.42 1.78
N ASN A 400 22.62 -12.33 1.63
CA ASN A 400 22.39 -13.77 1.80
C ASN A 400 22.62 -14.23 3.25
N GLY A 401 22.95 -13.31 4.16
CA GLY A 401 23.32 -13.60 5.54
C GLY A 401 24.73 -14.18 5.70
N GLN A 402 25.55 -14.13 4.67
CA GLN A 402 26.94 -14.59 4.73
C GLN A 402 27.81 -13.53 5.38
N THR A 403 28.65 -13.93 6.35
CA THR A 403 29.62 -13.03 6.97
C THR A 403 30.70 -12.65 5.96
N VAL A 404 30.78 -11.36 5.62
CA VAL A 404 31.76 -10.79 4.69
C VAL A 404 32.93 -10.11 5.40
N ALA A 405 32.74 -9.68 6.64
CA ALA A 405 33.82 -9.18 7.50
C ALA A 405 33.50 -9.36 8.98
N THR A 406 34.53 -9.45 9.82
CA THR A 406 34.41 -9.61 11.27
C THR A 406 35.43 -8.73 11.99
N GLN A 407 35.02 -8.09 13.08
CA GLN A 407 35.90 -7.35 13.98
C GLN A 407 35.58 -7.66 15.45
N GLN A 408 36.59 -7.56 16.33
CA GLN A 408 36.44 -7.79 17.76
C GLN A 408 36.64 -6.50 18.54
N PHE A 409 35.84 -6.32 19.60
CA PHE A 409 35.87 -5.15 20.47
C PHE A 409 35.80 -5.54 21.94
N ILE A 410 36.16 -4.60 22.81
CA ILE A 410 35.94 -4.68 24.26
C ILE A 410 35.13 -3.43 24.64
N THR A 411 34.04 -3.62 25.37
CA THR A 411 33.21 -2.50 25.84
C THR A 411 33.95 -1.64 26.87
N ASN A 412 33.78 -0.32 26.79
CA ASN A 412 34.34 0.62 27.75
C ASN A 412 33.52 0.72 29.06
N ASP A 413 33.92 1.63 29.94
CA ASP A 413 33.27 1.93 31.24
C ASP A 413 31.82 2.46 31.10
N TYR A 414 31.34 2.68 29.87
CA TYR A 414 29.94 3.03 29.56
C TYR A 414 29.21 1.87 28.85
N GLY A 415 29.80 0.67 28.82
CA GLY A 415 29.26 -0.50 28.14
C GLY A 415 29.24 -0.39 26.61
N SER A 416 30.03 0.52 26.02
CA SER A 416 29.97 0.84 24.59
C SER A 416 31.26 0.55 23.83
N PHE A 417 31.14 0.37 22.52
CA PHE A 417 32.25 0.26 21.56
C PHE A 417 31.84 0.91 20.24
N ALA A 418 32.80 1.27 19.40
CA ALA A 418 32.56 1.83 18.08
C ALA A 418 33.58 1.27 17.08
N GLY A 419 33.17 1.17 15.82
CA GLY A 419 34.01 0.63 14.76
C GLY A 419 33.55 1.07 13.39
N GLU A 420 34.28 0.60 12.38
CA GLU A 420 33.98 0.85 10.98
C GLU A 420 34.17 -0.42 10.15
N PHE A 421 33.36 -0.57 9.10
CA PHE A 421 33.59 -1.54 8.03
C PHE A 421 33.63 -0.82 6.70
N ILE A 422 34.51 -1.26 5.80
CA ILE A 422 34.40 -0.88 4.39
C ILE A 422 33.44 -1.87 3.73
N LEU A 423 32.33 -1.35 3.19
CA LEU A 423 31.37 -2.18 2.48
C LEU A 423 31.99 -2.72 1.19
N PRO A 424 31.69 -3.98 0.79
CA PRO A 424 32.14 -4.51 -0.49
C PRO A 424 31.79 -3.56 -1.64
N ASP A 425 32.72 -3.35 -2.55
CA ASP A 425 32.56 -2.54 -3.77
C ASP A 425 31.96 -3.35 -4.94
N SER A 426 31.79 -4.65 -4.74
CA SER A 426 31.25 -5.62 -5.68
C SER A 426 30.40 -6.66 -4.94
N GLY A 427 29.40 -7.21 -5.62
CA GLY A 427 28.45 -8.16 -5.04
C GLY A 427 27.00 -7.71 -5.18
N LEU A 428 26.09 -8.41 -4.50
CA LEU A 428 24.67 -8.08 -4.50
C LEU A 428 24.39 -6.89 -3.59
N THR A 429 23.67 -5.90 -4.11
CA THR A 429 23.06 -4.82 -3.32
C THR A 429 21.80 -5.31 -2.60
N GLY A 430 21.38 -4.58 -1.57
CA GLY A 430 20.18 -4.84 -0.80
C GLY A 430 20.40 -4.71 0.70
N ASN A 431 19.65 -5.49 1.48
CA ASN A 431 19.67 -5.42 2.94
C ASN A 431 20.89 -6.15 3.55
N PHE A 432 21.84 -5.37 4.08
CA PHE A 432 22.98 -5.87 4.85
C PHE A 432 22.68 -5.77 6.35
N SER A 433 23.47 -6.46 7.16
CA SER A 433 23.31 -6.40 8.61
C SER A 433 24.62 -6.46 9.39
N LEU A 434 24.59 -5.90 10.60
CA LEU A 434 25.61 -6.14 11.62
C LEU A 434 25.02 -7.04 12.70
N GLN A 435 25.76 -8.07 13.08
CA GLN A 435 25.42 -8.96 14.19
C GLN A 435 26.51 -8.91 15.26
N VAL A 436 26.10 -8.71 16.52
CA VAL A 436 26.99 -8.82 17.68
C VAL A 436 26.77 -10.14 18.38
N THR A 437 27.88 -10.81 18.68
CA THR A 437 27.92 -12.01 19.53
C THR A 437 29.05 -11.90 20.56
N SER A 438 29.00 -12.70 21.62
CA SER A 438 30.13 -12.88 22.53
C SER A 438 30.22 -14.34 22.97
N THR A 439 31.45 -14.82 23.15
CA THR A 439 31.73 -16.22 23.51
C THR A 439 31.60 -16.47 25.02
N LYS A 440 31.75 -15.43 25.84
CA LYS A 440 31.74 -15.53 27.31
C LYS A 440 30.43 -15.08 27.93
N THR A 441 29.78 -14.10 27.30
CA THR A 441 28.51 -13.52 27.74
C THR A 441 27.54 -13.68 26.59
N ALA A 442 26.30 -14.12 26.84
CA ALA A 442 25.31 -14.34 25.79
C ALA A 442 24.72 -13.03 25.23
N VAL A 443 25.60 -12.07 24.89
CA VAL A 443 25.27 -10.77 24.32
C VAL A 443 24.84 -10.97 22.88
N ASN A 444 23.64 -10.48 22.57
CA ASN A 444 23.08 -10.55 21.22
C ASN A 444 22.73 -9.14 20.77
N GLY A 445 23.10 -8.77 19.55
CA GLY A 445 22.70 -7.51 18.94
C GLY A 445 22.55 -7.67 17.44
N TYR A 446 21.60 -6.96 16.86
CA TYR A 446 21.35 -6.98 15.43
C TYR A 446 20.89 -5.60 14.96
N THR A 447 21.39 -5.15 13.82
CA THR A 447 20.83 -4.03 13.09
C THR A 447 20.99 -4.27 11.60
N SER A 448 20.08 -3.73 10.80
CA SER A 448 20.11 -3.82 9.35
C SER A 448 20.14 -2.45 8.69
N PHE A 449 20.70 -2.39 7.49
CA PHE A 449 20.82 -1.19 6.68
C PHE A 449 20.83 -1.58 5.20
N SER A 450 20.49 -0.64 4.32
CA SER A 450 20.44 -0.89 2.87
C SER A 450 21.75 -0.49 2.21
N VAL A 451 22.21 -1.28 1.24
CA VAL A 451 23.31 -0.94 0.35
C VAL A 451 22.75 -0.91 -1.06
N GLU A 452 22.65 0.28 -1.66
CA GLU A 452 21.96 0.45 -2.94
C GLU A 452 22.80 1.30 -3.91
N GLU A 453 22.71 0.96 -5.19
CA GLU A 453 23.19 1.81 -6.28
C GLU A 453 22.10 2.81 -6.67
N TYR A 454 22.03 3.94 -5.96
CA TYR A 454 21.18 5.06 -6.35
C TYR A 454 21.99 6.10 -7.13
N LYS A 455 21.45 6.57 -8.25
CA LYS A 455 21.99 7.73 -8.99
C LYS A 455 21.70 9.02 -8.24
#